data_AF-G2E8K8-F1
#
_entry.id   AF-G2E8K8-F1
#
_cell.length_a   1.000
_cell.length_b   1.000
_cell.length_c   1.000
_cell.angle_alpha   90.00
_cell.angle_beta   90.00
_cell.angle_gamma   90.00
#
_symmetry.space_group_name_H-M   'P 1'
#
loop_
_entity.id
_entity.type
_entity.pdbx_description
1 polymer ?
#
loop_
_entity_poly.entity_id
_entity_poly.type
_entity_poly.pdbx_seq_one_letter_code
_entity_poly.pdbx_strand_id
1 'polypeptide(L)' 'LDVLEACGAIAVIPPKRNRLVQRAYDKELYKARHLIENFFSKIKQFRAIATRYDKLSRNFLTGVHLASACVLLN' A
#
# COMPACT_ATOMS: atom_id res chain seq x y z
N LEU A 1 9.89 -8.94 15.99
CA LEU A 1 9.25 -7.61 15.88
C LEU A 1 10.32 -6.54 16.07
N ASP A 2 11.30 -6.81 16.91
CA ASP A 2 12.72 -6.47 16.93
C ASP A 2 13.19 -5.52 15.80
N VAL A 3 13.07 -5.90 14.52
CA VAL A 3 13.47 -5.01 13.40
C VAL A 3 12.51 -3.83 13.21
N LEU A 4 11.20 -4.04 13.33
CA LEU A 4 10.19 -2.98 13.30
C LEU A 4 10.28 -2.11 14.56
N GLU A 5 10.51 -2.71 15.72
CA GLU A 5 10.69 -2.01 16.99
C GLU A 5 11.97 -1.14 16.98
N ALA A 6 13.06 -1.64 16.42
CA ALA A 6 14.29 -0.89 16.22
C ALA A 6 14.10 0.34 15.29
N CYS A 7 13.14 0.27 14.37
CA CYS A 7 12.76 1.40 13.50
C CYS A 7 11.63 2.27 14.08
N GLY A 8 11.16 2.00 15.31
CA GLY A 8 10.06 2.74 15.94
C GLY A 8 8.69 2.50 15.30
N ALA A 9 8.53 1.42 14.51
CA ALA A 9 7.31 1.09 13.81
C ALA A 9 6.41 0.14 14.62
N ILE A 10 5.11 0.42 14.65
CA ILE A 10 4.11 -0.43 15.32
C ILE A 10 3.59 -1.49 14.34
N ALA A 11 3.68 -2.75 14.72
CA ALA A 11 3.25 -3.86 13.87
C ALA A 11 1.75 -4.17 14.00
N VAL A 12 0.96 -3.67 13.05
CA VAL A 12 -0.52 -3.83 13.07
C VAL A 12 -1.02 -4.97 12.17
N ILE A 13 -0.13 -5.71 11.54
CA ILE A 13 -0.46 -6.91 10.77
C ILE A 13 -1.10 -7.95 11.71
N PRO A 14 -2.07 -8.79 11.30
CA PRO A 14 -2.57 -9.87 12.13
C PRO A 14 -1.50 -10.98 12.30
N PRO A 15 -1.45 -11.67 13.46
CA PRO A 15 -0.71 -12.92 13.58
C PRO A 15 -1.30 -14.01 12.67
N LYS A 16 -0.48 -15.00 12.29
CA LYS A 16 -0.98 -16.20 11.62
C LYS A 16 -1.94 -16.94 12.55
N ARG A 17 -3.07 -17.42 11.99
CA ARG A 17 -4.10 -18.17 12.74
C ARG A 17 -3.57 -19.37 13.53
N ASN A 18 -2.52 -20.04 13.04
CA ASN A 18 -1.94 -21.25 13.66
C ASN A 18 -0.87 -20.93 14.72
N ARG A 19 -0.67 -19.67 15.10
CA ARG A 19 0.36 -19.30 16.08
C ARG A 19 -0.11 -19.68 17.49
N LEU A 20 0.76 -20.33 18.26
CA LEU A 20 0.48 -20.71 19.66
C LEU A 20 0.20 -19.48 20.53
N VAL A 21 1.01 -18.43 20.37
CA VAL A 21 0.83 -17.15 21.04
C VAL A 21 0.30 -16.13 20.05
N GLN A 22 -0.99 -15.80 20.20
CA GLN A 22 -1.66 -14.74 19.46
C GLN A 22 -1.25 -13.38 20.04
N ARG A 23 -0.86 -12.46 19.16
CA ARG A 23 -0.53 -11.08 19.55
C ARG A 23 -1.74 -10.18 19.37
N ALA A 24 -1.89 -9.23 20.29
CA ALA A 24 -2.82 -8.13 20.08
C ALA A 24 -2.36 -7.27 18.90
N TYR A 25 -3.32 -6.79 18.12
CA TYR A 25 -3.13 -5.82 17.05
C TYR A 25 -4.42 -5.02 16.89
N ASP A 26 -4.30 -3.79 16.41
CA ASP A 26 -5.46 -2.97 16.11
C ASP A 26 -6.13 -3.47 14.83
N LYS A 27 -7.31 -4.08 15.00
CA LYS A 27 -8.10 -4.63 13.88
C LYS A 27 -8.67 -3.54 12.98
N GLU A 28 -9.08 -2.41 13.55
CA GLU A 28 -9.69 -1.33 12.78
C GLU A 28 -8.64 -0.61 11.94
N LEU A 29 -7.46 -0.36 12.53
CA LEU A 29 -6.35 0.18 11.76
C LEU A 29 -5.84 -0.80 10.69
N TYR A 30 -5.84 -2.10 10.95
CA TYR A 30 -5.52 -3.10 9.93
C TYR A 30 -6.55 -3.11 8.79
N LYS A 31 -7.85 -2.92 9.07
CA LYS A 31 -8.88 -2.82 8.04
C LYS A 31 -8.61 -1.64 7.12
N ALA A 32 -8.24 -0.47 7.64
CA ALA A 32 -7.98 0.73 6.84
C ALA A 32 -6.96 0.53 5.70
N ARG A 33 -6.09 -0.49 5.78
CA ARG A 33 -5.20 -0.93 4.70
C ARG A 33 -5.92 -1.18 3.36
N HIS A 34 -7.19 -1.59 3.39
CA HIS A 34 -7.97 -1.83 2.16
C HIS A 34 -8.10 -0.55 1.31
N LEU A 35 -8.08 0.64 1.93
CA LEU A 35 -8.15 1.92 1.20
C LEU A 35 -6.92 2.12 0.33
N ILE A 36 -5.74 1.79 0.87
CA ILE A 36 -4.47 1.86 0.15
C ILE A 36 -4.43 0.81 -0.97
N GLU A 37 -4.90 -0.41 -0.71
CA GLU A 37 -5.00 -1.46 -1.74
C GLU A 37 -5.92 -1.04 -2.89
N ASN A 38 -7.08 -0.47 -2.55
CA ASN A 38 -8.04 0.04 -3.53
C ASN A 38 -7.44 1.19 -4.36
N PHE A 39 -6.69 2.10 -3.73
CA PHE A 39 -5.98 3.17 -4.42
C PHE A 39 -4.99 2.62 -5.46
N PHE A 40 -4.14 1.66 -5.08
CA PHE A 40 -3.22 1.03 -6.02
C PHE A 40 -3.92 0.20 -7.10
N SER A 41 -5.05 -0.44 -6.77
CA SER A 41 -5.89 -1.13 -7.74
C SER A 41 -6.41 -0.16 -8.81
N LYS A 42 -6.93 1.01 -8.40
CA LYS A 42 -7.39 2.07 -9.30
C LYS A 42 -6.25 2.63 -10.17
N ILE A 43 -5.08 2.92 -9.59
CA ILE A 43 -3.92 3.40 -10.38
C ILE A 43 -3.48 2.37 -11.43
N LYS A 44 -3.59 1.07 -11.13
CA LYS A 44 -3.25 0.02 -12.10
C LYS A 44 -4.28 -0.16 -13.23
N GLN A 45 -5.44 0.51 -13.17
CA GLN A 45 -6.35 0.57 -14.32
C GLN A 45 -5.75 1.38 -15.47
N PHE A 46 -4.88 2.34 -15.17
CA PHE A 46 -4.12 3.07 -16.18
C PHE A 46 -3.04 2.16 -16.74
N ARG A 47 -3.31 1.58 -17.92
CA ARG A 47 -2.41 0.62 -18.58
C ARG A 47 -0.96 1.12 -18.65
N ALA A 48 -0.74 2.37 -19.05
CA ALA A 48 0.60 2.96 -19.14
C ALA A 48 1.39 2.89 -17.82
N ILE A 49 0.72 3.02 -16.68
CA ILE A 49 1.31 2.91 -15.35
C ILE A 49 1.52 1.45 -14.96
N ALA A 50 0.50 0.60 -15.15
CA ALA A 50 0.57 -0.82 -14.77
C ALA A 50 1.70 -1.58 -15.46
N THR A 51 1.91 -1.31 -16.76
CA THR A 51 2.95 -1.97 -17.56
C THR A 51 4.23 -1.15 -17.68
N ARG A 52 4.31 0.00 -17.00
CA ARG A 52 5.48 0.92 -17.02
C ARG A 52 5.97 1.19 -18.45
N TYR A 53 5.13 1.79 -19.27
CA TYR A 53 5.47 2.11 -20.67
C TYR A 53 6.57 3.16 -20.81
N ASP A 54 6.64 4.10 -19.87
CA ASP A 54 7.66 5.15 -19.88
C ASP A 54 9.06 4.59 -19.57
N LYS A 55 9.99 4.85 -20.50
CA LYS A 55 11.41 4.47 -20.35
C LYS A 55 12.14 5.32 -19.32
N LEU A 56 11.81 6.61 -19.25
CA LEU A 56 12.43 7.54 -18.31
C LEU A 56 11.68 7.52 -16.97
N SER A 57 12.43 7.36 -15.88
CA SER A 57 11.90 7.37 -14.52
C SER A 57 11.08 8.62 -14.19
N ARG A 58 11.55 9.79 -14.64
CA ARG A 58 10.85 11.07 -14.45
C ARG A 58 9.45 11.09 -15.10
N ASN A 59 9.31 10.53 -16.30
CA ASN A 59 8.04 10.53 -17.03
C ASN A 59 7.05 9.57 -16.37
N PHE A 60 7.55 8.38 -15.98
CA PHE A 60 6.76 7.41 -15.22
C PHE A 60 6.25 8.03 -13.91
N LEU A 61 7.12 8.72 -13.17
CA LEU A 61 6.75 9.38 -11.91
C LEU A 61 5.68 10.45 -12.13
N THR A 62 5.82 11.31 -13.15
CA THR A 62 4.79 12.28 -13.53
C THR A 62 3.46 11.60 -13.85
N GLY A 63 3.49 10.48 -14.59
CA GLY A 63 2.30 9.68 -14.89
C GLY A 63 1.64 9.12 -13.63
N VAL A 64 2.43 8.63 -12.66
CA VAL A 64 1.93 8.16 -11.36
C VAL A 64 1.27 9.29 -10.58
N HIS A 65 1.87 10.48 -10.55
CA HIS A 65 1.28 11.65 -9.87
C HIS A 65 -0.04 12.07 -10.52
N LEU A 66 -0.11 12.09 -11.84
CA LEU A 66 -1.33 12.41 -12.57
C LEU A 66 -2.43 11.37 -12.30
N ALA A 67 -2.11 10.08 -12.39
CA ALA A 67 -3.05 9.00 -12.07
C ALA A 67 -3.54 9.09 -10.61
N SER A 68 -2.65 9.43 -9.67
CA SER A 68 -3.00 9.63 -8.26
C SER A 68 -3.98 10.78 -8.07
N ALA A 69 -3.75 11.92 -8.74
CA ALA A 69 -4.65 13.08 -8.71
C ALA A 69 -6.02 12.72 -9.31
N CYS A 70 -6.06 11.99 -10.43
CA CYS A 70 -7.32 11.51 -11.01
C CYS A 70 -8.09 10.56 -10.09
N VAL A 71 -7.40 9.70 -9.33
CA VAL A 71 -8.05 8.80 -8.37
C VAL A 71 -8.57 9.55 -7.14
N LEU A 72 -7.93 10.65 -6.75
CA LEU A 72 -8.35 11.49 -5.63
C LEU A 72 -9.54 12.39 -5.97
N LEU A 73 -9.59 12.91 -7.20
CA LEU A 73 -10.62 13.86 -7.66
C LEU A 73 -11.90 13.19 -8.20
N ASN A 74 -11.87 11.87 -8.40
CA ASN A 74 -13.04 11.04 -8.74
C ASN A 74 -13.75 10.53 -7.49
#